data_AF-A0A536D8J9-F1
#
_entry.id   AF-A0A536D8J9-F1
#
_cell.length_a   1.000
_cell.length_b   1.000
_cell.length_c   1.000
_cell.angle_alpha   90.00
_cell.angle_beta   90.00
_cell.angle_gamma   90.00
#
_symmetry.space_group_name_H-M   'P 1'
#
loop_
_entity.id
_entity.type
_entity.pdbx_description
1 polymer ?
#
loop_
_entity_poly.entity_id
_entity_poly.type
_entity_poly.pdbx_seq_one_letter_code
_entity_poly.pdbx_strand_id
1 'polypeptide(L)'
;CAAAREAFHARTGRYVPIVTDGGMRTGGDICKAFASGADAVMIGSPFAQASEAPGRGHHWGMATPHAGLPRGTRIRVGVGGTLEEILFGPTSLTNGTQNLVGALRTCMGVCGAETLQEMHRVEMVIAPAIKTEGKSWQLSGAL
;
A
#
# COMPACT_ATOMS: atom_id res chain seq x y z
N CYS A 1 -5.39 -13.10 -8.40
CA CYS A 1 -5.46 -14.01 -7.23
C CYS A 1 -6.88 -14.12 -6.66
N ALA A 2 -7.59 -13.00 -6.42
CA ALA A 2 -8.95 -13.02 -5.86
C ALA A 2 -9.94 -13.89 -6.65
N ALA A 3 -10.01 -13.75 -7.98
CA ALA A 3 -10.90 -14.60 -8.80
C ALA A 3 -10.60 -16.11 -8.65
N ALA A 4 -9.32 -16.50 -8.56
CA ALA A 4 -8.93 -17.88 -8.34
C ALA A 4 -9.32 -18.37 -6.93
N ARG A 5 -9.18 -17.51 -5.92
CA ARG A 5 -9.65 -17.75 -4.54
C ARG A 5 -11.15 -17.98 -4.49
N GLU A 6 -11.95 -17.16 -5.18
CA GLU A 6 -13.40 -17.33 -5.26
C GLU A 6 -13.78 -18.67 -5.92
N ALA A 7 -13.16 -19.01 -7.05
CA ALA A 7 -13.40 -20.28 -7.73
C ALA A 7 -13.02 -21.50 -6.87
N PHE A 8 -11.94 -21.39 -6.09
CA PHE A 8 -11.53 -22.43 -5.14
C PHE A 8 -12.51 -22.54 -3.97
N HIS A 9 -12.95 -21.41 -3.41
CA HIS A 9 -13.94 -21.37 -2.35
C HIS A 9 -15.28 -21.98 -2.79
N ALA A 10 -15.78 -21.62 -3.98
CA ALA A 10 -17.01 -22.17 -4.54
C ALA A 10 -16.97 -23.70 -4.73
N ARG A 11 -15.80 -24.26 -5.11
CA ARG A 11 -15.63 -25.71 -5.30
C ARG A 11 -15.45 -26.50 -4.01
N THR A 12 -14.89 -25.89 -2.96
CA THR A 12 -14.38 -26.62 -1.79
C THR A 12 -14.98 -26.18 -0.46
N GLY A 13 -15.69 -25.05 -0.43
CA GLY A 13 -16.13 -24.36 0.79
C GLY A 13 -14.98 -23.71 1.59
N ARG A 14 -13.72 -23.90 1.18
CA ARG A 14 -12.56 -23.39 1.92
C ARG A 14 -12.16 -22.01 1.43
N TYR A 15 -12.20 -21.03 2.33
CA TYR A 15 -11.68 -19.69 2.06
C TYR A 15 -10.17 -19.63 2.27
N VAL A 16 -9.45 -18.98 1.36
CA VAL A 16 -7.99 -18.78 1.46
C VAL A 16 -7.73 -17.28 1.52
N PRO A 17 -7.28 -16.74 2.68
CA PRO A 17 -6.96 -15.33 2.79
C PRO A 17 -5.80 -14.94 1.88
N ILE A 18 -5.88 -13.75 1.29
CA ILE A 18 -4.85 -13.17 0.42
C ILE A 18 -4.15 -12.03 1.16
N VAL A 19 -2.84 -12.16 1.35
CA VAL A 19 -1.97 -11.05 1.79
C VAL A 19 -1.24 -10.49 0.58
N THR A 20 -1.54 -9.25 0.20
CA THR A 20 -0.82 -8.57 -0.88
C THR A 20 0.47 -7.97 -0.34
N ASP A 21 1.60 -8.30 -0.95
CA ASP A 21 2.92 -7.84 -0.53
C ASP A 21 3.59 -7.01 -1.64
N GLY A 22 4.14 -5.87 -1.24
CA GLY A 22 5.00 -5.04 -2.08
C GLY A 22 4.27 -3.97 -2.89
N GLY A 23 5.05 -2.99 -3.34
CA GLY A 23 4.61 -1.94 -4.28
C GLY A 23 3.73 -0.84 -3.69
N MET A 24 3.35 -0.89 -2.42
CA MET A 24 2.51 0.11 -1.77
C MET A 24 3.35 1.24 -1.15
N ARG A 25 3.08 2.48 -1.56
CA ARG A 25 3.71 3.69 -0.99
C ARG A 25 2.71 4.64 -0.35
N THR A 26 1.49 4.66 -0.85
CA THR A 26 0.44 5.60 -0.41
C THR A 26 -0.81 4.86 0.05
N GLY A 27 -1.67 5.54 0.80
CA GLY A 27 -2.98 5.01 1.18
C GLY A 27 -3.81 4.58 -0.03
N GLY A 28 -3.70 5.27 -1.17
CA GLY A 28 -4.38 4.89 -2.40
C GLY A 28 -3.92 3.54 -2.98
N ASP A 29 -2.67 3.14 -2.77
CA ASP A 29 -2.19 1.81 -3.21
C ASP A 29 -2.78 0.71 -2.34
N ILE A 30 -2.90 0.96 -1.03
CA ILE A 30 -3.55 0.06 -0.07
C ILE A 30 -5.03 -0.09 -0.41
N CYS A 31 -5.74 1.00 -0.68
CA CYS A 31 -7.15 0.96 -1.07
C CYS A 31 -7.36 0.10 -2.33
N LYS A 32 -6.51 0.25 -3.34
CA LYS A 32 -6.56 -0.57 -4.56
C LYS A 32 -6.28 -2.03 -4.27
N ALA A 33 -5.37 -2.35 -3.35
CA ALA A 33 -5.10 -3.74 -2.97
C ALA A 33 -6.36 -4.39 -2.36
N PHE A 34 -7.02 -3.71 -1.42
CA PHE A 34 -8.29 -4.19 -0.84
C PHE A 34 -9.40 -4.29 -1.88
N ALA A 35 -9.59 -3.27 -2.73
CA ALA A 35 -10.54 -3.33 -3.83
C ALA A 35 -10.25 -4.46 -4.83
N SER A 36 -8.99 -4.87 -4.97
CA SER A 36 -8.57 -6.01 -5.79
C SER A 36 -8.74 -7.39 -5.11
N GLY A 37 -9.32 -7.43 -3.91
CA GLY A 37 -9.63 -8.66 -3.18
C GLY A 37 -8.58 -9.10 -2.15
N ALA A 38 -7.72 -8.20 -1.68
CA ALA A 38 -6.80 -8.48 -0.58
C ALA A 38 -7.54 -8.55 0.77
N ASP A 39 -7.16 -9.50 1.62
CA ASP A 39 -7.63 -9.61 3.01
C ASP A 39 -6.70 -8.88 3.99
N ALA A 40 -5.43 -8.78 3.63
CA ALA A 40 -4.44 -7.98 4.33
C ALA A 40 -3.38 -7.45 3.35
N VAL A 41 -2.59 -6.48 3.81
CA VAL A 41 -1.46 -5.92 3.07
C VAL A 41 -0.18 -6.00 3.89
N MET A 42 0.94 -6.32 3.26
CA MET A 42 2.27 -6.17 3.83
C MET A 42 2.87 -4.84 3.37
N ILE A 43 3.32 -4.03 4.31
CA ILE A 43 3.85 -2.68 4.05
C ILE A 43 5.35 -2.67 4.38
N GLY A 44 6.17 -2.38 3.37
CA GLY A 44 7.64 -2.33 3.49
C GLY A 44 8.16 -0.91 3.65
N SER A 45 8.45 -0.25 2.52
CA SER A 45 9.14 1.05 2.54
C SER A 45 8.49 2.15 3.39
N PRO A 46 7.15 2.29 3.49
CA PRO A 46 6.55 3.25 4.42
C PRO A 46 6.91 2.97 5.89
N PHE A 47 6.88 1.71 6.32
CA PHE A 47 7.27 1.35 7.69
C PHE A 47 8.76 1.52 7.94
N ALA A 48 9.61 1.37 6.92
CA ALA A 48 11.04 1.69 7.04
C ALA A 48 11.32 3.19 7.25
N GLN A 49 10.33 4.07 6.98
CA GLN A 49 10.40 5.50 7.28
C GLN A 49 9.94 5.84 8.70
N ALA A 50 9.44 4.88 9.48
CA ALA A 50 9.06 5.09 10.87
C ALA A 50 10.31 5.41 11.73
N SER A 51 10.18 6.31 12.70
CA SER A 51 11.27 6.66 13.62
C SER A 51 11.70 5.48 14.49
N GLU A 52 10.78 4.56 14.74
CA GLU A 52 10.94 3.31 15.45
C GLU A 52 11.60 2.22 14.58
N ALA A 53 11.68 2.42 13.25
CA ALA A 53 12.25 1.43 12.36
C ALA A 53 13.75 1.26 12.64
N PRO A 54 14.25 0.01 12.80
CA PRO A 54 15.64 -0.25 13.13
C PRO A 54 16.61 0.24 12.03
N GLY A 55 16.12 0.31 10.79
CA GLY A 55 16.87 0.82 9.64
C GLY A 55 17.13 2.32 9.68
N ARG A 56 16.46 3.10 10.55
CA ARG A 56 16.65 4.56 10.71
C ARG A 56 16.61 5.30 9.35
N GLY A 57 15.59 5.00 8.54
CA GLY A 57 15.42 5.56 7.20
C GLY A 57 16.22 4.87 6.09
N HIS A 58 16.86 3.74 6.39
CA HIS A 58 17.40 2.82 5.39
C HIS A 58 16.45 1.65 5.15
N HIS A 59 16.32 1.26 3.89
CA HIS A 59 15.48 0.15 3.43
C HIS A 59 16.27 -0.70 2.44
N TRP A 60 16.04 -2.01 2.46
CA TRP A 60 16.66 -2.97 1.56
C TRP A 60 15.58 -3.87 1.00
N GLY A 61 15.63 -4.14 -0.31
CA GLY A 61 14.82 -5.20 -0.88
C GLY A 61 15.28 -6.56 -0.34
N MET A 62 14.33 -7.47 -0.11
CA MET A 62 14.65 -8.85 0.26
C MET A 62 15.52 -9.48 -0.83
N ALA A 63 16.72 -9.87 -0.45
CA ALA A 63 17.68 -10.48 -1.34
C ALA A 63 18.51 -11.51 -0.59
N THR A 64 18.72 -12.67 -1.21
CA THR A 64 19.63 -13.68 -0.67
C THR A 64 21.05 -13.10 -0.67
N PRO A 65 21.74 -13.05 0.49
CA PRO A 65 23.12 -12.61 0.54
C PRO A 65 24.00 -13.61 -0.21
N HIS A 66 24.82 -13.12 -1.14
CA HIS A 66 25.77 -13.96 -1.87
C HIS A 66 27.04 -13.16 -2.15
N ALA A 67 28.19 -13.70 -1.72
CA ALA A 67 29.47 -12.98 -1.78
C ALA A 67 29.89 -12.63 -3.22
N GLY A 68 29.65 -13.54 -4.18
CA GLY A 68 29.95 -13.32 -5.60
C GLY A 68 28.81 -12.68 -6.40
N LEU A 69 27.64 -12.48 -5.79
CA LEU A 69 26.44 -11.92 -6.43
C LEU A 69 25.75 -11.01 -5.42
N PRO A 70 26.35 -9.87 -5.05
CA PRO A 70 25.76 -8.97 -4.08
C PRO A 70 24.39 -8.53 -4.58
N ARG A 71 23.34 -8.96 -3.88
CA ARG A 71 21.94 -8.60 -4.14
C ARG A 71 21.39 -7.82 -2.95
N GLY A 72 20.40 -6.98 -3.21
CA GLY A 72 19.75 -6.17 -2.18
C GLY A 72 20.34 -4.77 -2.11
N THR A 73 19.88 -3.89 -2.99
CA THR A 73 20.26 -2.49 -2.97
C THR A 73 19.75 -1.83 -1.70
N ARG A 74 20.66 -1.32 -0.88
CA ARG A 74 20.32 -0.41 0.21
C ARG A 74 19.89 0.92 -0.39
N ILE A 75 18.66 1.33 -0.12
CA ILE A 75 18.15 2.65 -0.45
C ILE A 75 17.94 3.46 0.82
N ARG A 76 18.05 4.78 0.70
CA ARG A 76 17.68 5.72 1.76
C ARG A 76 16.29 6.25 1.45
N VAL A 77 15.33 5.89 2.30
CA VAL A 77 13.94 6.36 2.24
C VAL A 77 13.69 7.53 3.19
N GLY A 78 14.63 7.80 4.12
CA GLY A 78 14.52 8.85 5.13
C GLY A 78 13.61 8.42 6.29
N VAL A 79 13.60 9.23 7.35
CA VAL A 79 12.61 9.09 8.43
C VAL A 79 11.50 10.10 8.16
N GLY A 80 10.27 9.62 8.08
CA GLY A 80 9.09 10.41 7.69
C GLY A 80 8.18 10.77 8.85
N GLY A 81 8.23 10.04 9.97
CA GLY A 81 7.38 10.24 11.14
C GLY A 81 7.45 9.04 12.08
N THR A 82 6.62 9.03 13.10
CA THR A 82 6.37 7.86 13.97
C THR A 82 5.52 6.82 13.23
N LEU A 83 5.55 5.58 13.72
CA LEU A 83 4.69 4.51 13.22
C LEU A 83 3.21 4.86 13.39
N GLU A 84 2.86 5.53 14.49
CA GLU A 84 1.51 6.01 14.77
C GLU A 84 1.04 7.01 13.70
N GLU A 85 1.85 8.01 13.37
CA GLU A 85 1.53 8.99 12.31
C GLU A 85 1.40 8.32 10.93
N ILE A 86 2.26 7.34 10.63
CA ILE A 86 2.20 6.59 9.37
C ILE A 86 0.92 5.78 9.28
N LEU A 87 0.51 5.09 10.34
CA LEU A 87 -0.68 4.24 10.33
C LEU A 87 -1.98 5.02 10.51
N PHE A 88 -2.08 5.83 11.54
CA PHE A 88 -3.33 6.40 12.05
C PHE A 88 -3.38 7.93 11.97
N GLY A 89 -2.24 8.57 11.74
CA GLY A 89 -2.13 10.03 11.72
C GLY A 89 -2.09 10.63 13.14
N PRO A 90 -2.36 11.95 13.28
CA PRO A 90 -2.65 12.90 12.21
C PRO A 90 -1.44 13.09 11.28
N THR A 91 -1.67 13.63 10.08
CA THR A 91 -0.59 13.96 9.15
C THR A 91 -0.81 15.35 8.57
N SER A 92 0.28 16.10 8.40
CA SER A 92 0.33 17.36 7.65
C SER A 92 0.83 17.15 6.22
N LEU A 93 1.19 15.91 5.84
CA LEU A 93 1.68 15.57 4.51
C LEU A 93 0.51 15.40 3.55
N THR A 94 0.62 16.03 2.38
CA THR A 94 -0.40 16.00 1.32
C THR A 94 -0.20 14.89 0.29
N ASN A 95 0.90 14.14 0.41
CA ASN A 95 1.32 13.12 -0.57
C ASN A 95 0.76 11.71 -0.27
N GLY A 96 -0.04 11.56 0.78
CA GLY A 96 -0.71 10.31 1.14
C GLY A 96 0.21 9.20 1.66
N THR A 97 1.44 9.51 2.10
CA THR A 97 2.39 8.53 2.65
C THR A 97 2.20 8.25 4.15
N GLN A 98 1.27 8.94 4.80
CA GLN A 98 0.93 8.80 6.21
C GLN A 98 -0.58 8.70 6.40
N ASN A 99 -1.01 8.34 7.61
CA ASN A 99 -2.40 8.05 7.95
C ASN A 99 -3.04 7.02 6.99
N LEU A 100 -2.35 5.89 6.79
CA LEU A 100 -2.75 4.85 5.83
C LEU A 100 -4.11 4.22 6.18
N VAL A 101 -4.42 4.07 7.48
CA VAL A 101 -5.70 3.57 7.96
C VAL A 101 -6.80 4.61 7.75
N GLY A 102 -6.53 5.88 8.00
CA GLY A 102 -7.47 6.96 7.68
C GLY A 102 -7.79 7.00 6.19
N ALA A 103 -6.78 6.89 5.33
CA ALA A 103 -6.96 6.82 3.88
C ALA A 103 -7.85 5.64 3.45
N LEU A 104 -7.65 4.45 4.05
CA LEU A 104 -8.51 3.29 3.80
C LEU A 104 -9.95 3.53 4.24
N ARG A 105 -10.16 4.04 5.46
CA ARG A 105 -11.50 4.36 5.98
C ARG A 105 -12.23 5.40 5.13
N THR A 106 -11.52 6.45 4.70
CA THR A 106 -12.08 7.45 3.79
C THR A 106 -12.45 6.82 2.45
N CYS A 107 -11.59 5.98 1.89
CA CYS A 107 -11.89 5.27 0.64
C CYS A 107 -13.11 4.35 0.78
N MET A 108 -13.19 3.60 1.88
CA MET A 108 -14.35 2.76 2.21
C MET A 108 -15.64 3.57 2.25
N GLY A 109 -15.64 4.73 2.92
CA GLY A 109 -16.79 5.64 2.94
C GLY A 109 -17.17 6.18 1.57
N VAL A 110 -16.20 6.56 0.73
CA VAL A 110 -16.45 7.04 -0.64
C VAL A 110 -17.02 5.94 -1.55
N CYS A 111 -16.55 4.70 -1.38
CA CYS A 111 -17.00 3.55 -2.15
C CYS A 111 -18.28 2.91 -1.60
N GLY A 112 -18.81 3.39 -0.48
CA GLY A 112 -20.00 2.81 0.17
C GLY A 112 -19.77 1.41 0.72
N ALA A 113 -18.55 1.09 1.16
CA ALA A 113 -18.20 -0.20 1.75
C ALA A 113 -18.02 -0.06 3.28
N GLU A 114 -18.80 -0.81 4.05
CA GLU A 114 -18.71 -0.86 5.52
C GLU A 114 -17.66 -1.87 5.99
N THR A 115 -17.37 -2.88 5.16
CA THR A 115 -16.44 -3.97 5.46
C THR A 115 -15.36 -4.14 4.38
N LEU A 116 -14.24 -4.78 4.73
CA LEU A 116 -13.21 -5.12 3.74
C LEU A 116 -13.72 -6.11 2.69
N GLN A 117 -14.68 -6.97 3.05
CA GLN A 117 -15.33 -7.89 2.14
C GLN A 117 -16.19 -7.15 1.11
N GLU A 118 -16.85 -6.05 1.50
CA GLU A 118 -17.56 -5.18 0.57
C GLU A 118 -16.61 -4.43 -0.36
N MET A 119 -15.43 -4.03 0.14
CA MET A 119 -14.39 -3.44 -0.71
C MET A 119 -14.01 -4.37 -1.87
N HIS A 120 -14.02 -5.70 -1.68
CA HIS A 120 -13.72 -6.66 -2.76
C HIS A 120 -14.72 -6.61 -3.94
N ARG A 121 -15.88 -5.98 -3.74
CA ARG A 121 -16.96 -5.85 -4.73
C ARG A 121 -17.02 -4.49 -5.40
N VAL A 122 -16.18 -3.55 -4.97
CA VAL A 122 -16.12 -2.19 -5.54
C VAL A 122 -15.65 -2.26 -6.98
N GLU A 123 -16.27 -1.45 -7.84
CA GLU A 123 -15.85 -1.32 -9.23
C GLU A 123 -14.49 -0.60 -9.31
N MET A 124 -13.54 -1.23 -10.01
CA MET A 124 -12.23 -0.64 -10.27
C MET A 124 -12.12 -0.23 -11.73
N VAL A 125 -11.91 1.07 -11.94
CA VAL A 125 -11.69 1.65 -13.26
C VAL A 125 -10.20 1.90 -13.48
N ILE A 126 -9.66 1.40 -14.59
CA ILE A 126 -8.28 1.67 -15.01
C ILE A 126 -8.28 2.82 -16.02
N ALA A 127 -7.79 3.99 -15.59
CA ALA A 127 -7.65 5.17 -16.43
C ALA A 127 -6.17 5.60 -16.53
N PRO A 128 -5.40 5.11 -17.53
CA PRO A 128 -3.98 5.41 -17.65
C PRO A 128 -3.65 6.92 -17.76
N ALA A 129 -4.53 7.68 -18.42
CA ALA A 129 -4.37 9.11 -18.65
C ALA A 129 -4.45 9.96 -17.36
N ILE A 130 -5.05 9.45 -16.28
CA ILE A 130 -5.22 10.18 -15.02
C ILE A 130 -3.88 10.49 -14.31
N LYS A 131 -2.81 9.80 -14.69
CA LYS A 131 -1.46 10.08 -14.18
C LYS A 131 -0.90 11.38 -14.74
N THR A 132 -1.31 11.77 -15.95
CA THR A 132 -0.82 12.95 -16.66
C THR A 132 -1.79 14.12 -16.58
N GLU A 133 -3.07 13.86 -16.33
CA GLU A 133 -4.08 14.90 -16.20
C GLU A 133 -3.97 15.63 -14.85
N GLY A 134 -3.55 16.91 -14.89
CA GLY A 134 -3.49 17.81 -13.72
C GLY A 134 -2.38 17.54 -12.69
N LYS A 135 -1.72 16.38 -12.72
CA LYS A 135 -0.73 15.95 -11.70
C LYS A 135 0.74 16.15 -12.07
N SER A 136 1.04 16.50 -13.32
CA SER A 136 2.41 16.85 -13.74
C SER A 136 2.98 18.02 -12.91
N TRP A 137 2.15 19.02 -12.60
CA TRP A 137 2.50 20.19 -11.79
C TRP A 137 2.71 19.88 -10.30
N GLN A 138 2.01 18.87 -9.75
CA GLN A 138 2.16 18.45 -8.35
C GLN A 138 3.42 17.60 -8.13
N LEU A 139 3.85 16.84 -9.14
CA LEU A 139 5.06 16.00 -9.08
C LEU A 139 6.36 16.78 -9.27
N SER A 140 6.30 17.94 -9.96
CA SER A 140 7.48 18.78 -10.21
C SER A 140 7.88 19.66 -9.01
N GLY A 141 7.11 19.68 -7.93
CA GLY A 141 7.40 20.49 -6.73
C GLY A 141 7.50 21.99 -7.00
N ALA A 142 6.96 22.46 -8.12
CA ALA A 142 7.03 23.86 -8.54
C ALA A 142 5.78 24.61 -8.04
N LEU A 143 5.85 25.05 -6.79
CA LEU A 143 5.26 26.31 -6.31
C LEU A 143 6.34 27.05 -5.51
#